data_AF-A0A369Y1I1-F1
#
_entry.id   AF-A0A369Y1I1-F1
#
_cell.length_a   1.000
_cell.length_b   1.000
_cell.length_c   1.000
_cell.angle_alpha   90.00
_cell.angle_beta   90.00
_cell.angle_gamma   90.00
#
_symmetry.space_group_name_H-M   'P 1'
#
loop_
_entity.id
_entity.type
_entity.pdbx_description
1 polymer ?
#
loop_
_entity_poly.entity_id
_entity_poly.type
_entity_poly.pdbx_seq_one_letter_code
_entity_poly.pdbx_strand_id
1 'polypeptide(L)'
;MARPDSALSLELERSMNMQVRVETFEEHLRHAGVIDELDDERRVKSFNLNKWNEDMQKSFSKTRAKILKLTDLSSMKKALEDLDKKINEFNETYFGKRKQIDALEVQYEALDDEVRVWLLEYAVSCREKLKIENSNIEKKLIKENIGRKRGKEKKMN
;
A
#
# COMPACT_ATOMS: atom_id res chain seq x y z
N MET A 1 -31.42 -45.20 5.71
CA MET A 1 -31.57 -43.76 6.00
C MET A 1 -30.45 -43.04 5.28
N ALA A 2 -30.74 -42.16 4.32
CA ALA A 2 -29.70 -41.34 3.68
C ALA A 2 -29.45 -40.11 4.55
N ARG A 3 -28.19 -39.86 4.90
CA ARG A 3 -27.77 -38.91 5.95
C ARG A 3 -28.01 -37.44 5.57
N PRO A 4 -28.23 -36.54 6.56
CA PRO A 4 -28.28 -35.09 6.37
C PRO A 4 -26.96 -34.46 5.89
N ASP A 5 -25.87 -35.23 5.90
CA ASP A 5 -24.48 -34.82 5.63
C ASP A 5 -24.26 -34.06 4.30
N SER A 6 -25.06 -34.31 3.25
CA SER A 6 -24.86 -33.67 1.93
C SER A 6 -25.14 -32.15 1.95
N ALA A 7 -26.25 -31.74 2.56
CA ALA A 7 -26.63 -30.32 2.61
C ALA A 7 -25.67 -29.53 3.52
N LEU A 8 -25.30 -30.13 4.66
CA LEU A 8 -24.34 -29.56 5.59
C LEU A 8 -22.96 -29.40 4.95
N SER A 9 -22.54 -30.38 4.13
CA SER A 9 -21.27 -30.33 3.38
C SER A 9 -21.26 -29.23 2.33
N LEU A 10 -22.38 -28.98 1.64
CA LEU A 10 -22.49 -27.91 0.63
C LEU A 10 -22.51 -26.51 1.27
N GLU A 11 -23.14 -26.37 2.44
CA GLU A 11 -23.10 -25.13 3.21
C GLU A 11 -21.70 -24.84 3.76
N LEU A 12 -20.99 -25.87 4.23
CA LEU A 12 -19.60 -25.76 4.65
C LEU A 12 -18.69 -25.31 3.49
N GLU A 13 -18.80 -25.92 2.32
CA GLU A 13 -18.07 -25.52 1.10
C GLU A 13 -18.28 -24.03 0.80
N ARG A 14 -19.53 -23.57 0.85
CA ARG A 14 -19.88 -22.15 0.64
C ARG A 14 -19.22 -21.24 1.68
N SER A 15 -19.26 -21.63 2.96
CA SER A 15 -18.67 -20.85 4.05
C SER A 15 -17.15 -20.76 3.94
N MET A 16 -16.48 -21.88 3.67
CA MET A 16 -15.02 -21.91 3.51
C MET A 16 -14.58 -21.09 2.29
N ASN A 17 -15.30 -21.18 1.17
CA ASN A 17 -14.99 -20.37 -0.01
C ASN A 17 -15.19 -18.87 0.23
N MET A 18 -16.15 -18.48 1.09
CA MET A 18 -16.29 -17.09 1.52
C MET A 18 -15.13 -16.66 2.41
N GLN A 19 -14.75 -17.49 3.37
CA GLN A 19 -13.66 -17.20 4.31
C GLN A 19 -12.33 -16.97 3.58
N VAL A 20 -11.95 -17.85 2.65
CA VAL A 20 -10.71 -17.69 1.86
C VAL A 20 -10.67 -16.34 1.12
N ARG A 21 -11.81 -15.88 0.60
CA ARG A 21 -11.89 -14.58 -0.08
C ARG A 21 -11.70 -13.42 0.89
N VAL A 22 -12.33 -13.48 2.06
CA VAL A 22 -12.17 -12.48 3.12
C VAL A 22 -10.72 -12.42 3.59
N GLU A 23 -10.10 -13.56 3.88
CA GLU A 23 -8.68 -13.63 4.27
C GLU A 23 -7.77 -13.04 3.18
N THR A 24 -8.09 -13.26 1.91
CA THR A 24 -7.34 -12.65 0.80
C THR A 24 -7.48 -11.12 0.79
N PHE A 25 -8.68 -10.57 1.03
CA PHE A 25 -8.88 -9.12 1.18
C PHE A 25 -8.10 -8.56 2.35
N GLU A 26 -8.17 -9.22 3.51
CA GLU A 26 -7.49 -8.79 4.72
C GLU A 26 -5.98 -8.70 4.52
N GLU A 27 -5.37 -9.66 3.83
CA GLU A 27 -3.94 -9.65 3.57
C GLU A 27 -3.53 -8.48 2.66
N HIS A 28 -4.29 -8.19 1.61
CA HIS A 28 -3.98 -7.07 0.71
C HIS A 28 -4.26 -5.71 1.36
N LEU A 29 -5.24 -5.61 2.25
CA LEU A 29 -5.43 -4.43 3.10
C LEU A 29 -4.28 -4.28 4.10
N ARG A 30 -3.73 -5.38 4.60
CA ARG A 30 -2.54 -5.36 5.45
C ARG A 30 -1.32 -4.84 4.68
N HIS A 31 -1.14 -5.25 3.42
CA HIS A 31 -0.12 -4.69 2.54
C HIS A 31 -0.32 -3.19 2.30
N ALA A 32 -1.57 -2.73 2.09
CA ALA A 32 -1.86 -1.30 1.97
C ALA A 32 -1.43 -0.53 3.24
N GLY A 33 -1.70 -1.08 4.43
CA GLY A 33 -1.25 -0.50 5.69
C GLY A 33 0.27 -0.37 5.79
N VAL A 34 1.03 -1.38 5.34
CA VAL A 34 2.50 -1.31 5.31
C VAL A 34 3.00 -0.24 4.35
N ILE A 35 2.35 -0.06 3.19
CA ILE A 35 2.70 0.99 2.22
C ILE A 35 2.50 2.38 2.86
N ASP A 36 1.38 2.58 3.56
CA ASP A 36 1.07 3.84 4.24
C ASP A 36 2.11 4.16 5.33
N GLU A 37 2.47 3.18 6.16
CA GLU A 37 3.53 3.34 7.18
C GLU A 37 4.87 3.74 6.56
N LEU A 38 5.24 3.13 5.44
CA LEU A 38 6.47 3.46 4.71
C LEU A 38 6.42 4.87 4.09
N ASP A 39 5.27 5.30 3.56
CA ASP A 39 5.10 6.65 3.04
C ASP A 39 5.18 7.70 4.16
N ASP A 40 4.60 7.43 5.32
CA ASP A 40 4.69 8.31 6.49
C ASP A 40 6.12 8.45 7.00
N GLU A 41 6.89 7.36 7.08
CA GLU A 41 8.32 7.44 7.39
C GLU A 41 9.08 8.31 6.38
N ARG A 42 8.76 8.16 5.09
CA ARG A 42 9.35 8.99 4.03
C ARG A 42 8.96 10.45 4.19
N ARG A 43 7.71 10.77 4.53
CA ARG A 43 7.27 12.16 4.82
C ARG A 43 8.06 12.77 5.97
N VAL A 44 8.29 12.02 7.05
CA VAL A 44 9.14 12.47 8.17
C VAL A 44 10.58 12.72 7.71
N LYS A 45 11.16 11.83 6.89
CA LYS A 45 12.50 12.03 6.29
C LYS A 45 12.55 13.29 5.41
N SER A 46 11.52 13.53 4.61
CA SER A 46 11.38 14.72 3.75
C SER A 46 11.34 16.01 4.57
N PHE A 47 10.52 16.03 5.62
CA PHE A 47 10.43 17.16 6.53
C PHE A 47 11.78 17.47 7.20
N ASN A 48 12.45 16.45 7.73
CA ASN A 48 13.76 16.62 8.37
C ASN A 48 14.83 17.10 7.39
N LEU A 49 14.80 16.62 6.13
CA LEU A 49 15.72 17.07 5.09
C LEU A 49 15.50 18.55 4.76
N ASN A 50 14.25 19.00 4.66
CA ASN A 50 13.91 20.40 4.41
C ASN A 50 14.35 21.29 5.57
N LYS A 51 14.12 20.87 6.82
CA LYS A 51 14.59 21.58 8.00
C LYS A 51 16.12 21.72 8.02
N TRP A 52 16.83 20.64 7.71
CA TRP A 52 18.30 20.67 7.61
C TRP A 52 18.78 21.66 6.54
N ASN A 53 18.09 21.73 5.39
CA ASN A 53 18.38 22.73 4.37
C ASN A 53 18.17 24.15 4.88
N GLU A 54 17.02 24.46 5.48
CA GLU A 54 16.76 25.79 6.04
C GLU A 54 17.81 26.22 7.06
N ASP A 55 18.18 25.33 7.98
CA ASP A 55 19.19 25.60 9.00
C ASP A 55 20.57 25.85 8.38
N MET A 56 20.94 25.07 7.35
CA MET A 56 22.20 25.26 6.68
C MET A 56 22.24 26.55 5.84
N GLN A 57 21.16 26.90 5.14
CA GLN A 57 21.07 28.17 4.40
C GLN A 57 21.18 29.39 5.32
N LYS A 58 20.57 29.32 6.53
CA LYS A 58 20.75 30.34 7.57
C LYS A 58 22.21 30.42 8.02
N SER A 59 22.90 29.28 8.17
CA SER A 59 24.33 29.22 8.50
C SER A 59 25.21 29.85 7.42
N PHE A 60 24.96 29.54 6.14
CA PHE A 60 25.66 30.15 5.01
C PHE A 60 25.46 31.65 4.95
N SER A 61 24.23 32.13 5.18
CA SER A 61 23.91 33.56 5.21
C SER A 61 24.63 34.28 6.35
N LYS A 62 24.67 33.69 7.56
CA LYS A 62 25.46 34.20 8.69
C LYS A 62 26.96 34.26 8.36
N THR A 63 27.47 33.24 7.70
CA THR A 63 28.89 33.19 7.29
C THR A 63 29.19 34.27 6.27
N ARG A 64 28.34 34.43 5.24
CA ARG A 64 28.44 35.51 4.25
C ARG A 64 28.42 36.89 4.91
N ALA A 65 27.53 37.12 5.86
CA ALA A 65 27.46 38.39 6.61
C ALA A 65 28.74 38.67 7.42
N LYS A 66 29.45 37.65 7.91
CA LYS A 66 30.76 37.83 8.55
C LYS A 66 31.85 38.17 7.53
N ILE A 67 31.86 37.50 6.38
CA ILE A 67 32.83 37.76 5.31
C ILE A 67 32.71 39.21 4.81
N LEU A 68 31.48 39.74 4.66
CA LEU A 68 31.25 41.12 4.23
C LEU A 68 31.79 42.18 5.21
N LYS A 69 32.09 41.81 6.47
CA LYS A 69 32.69 42.71 7.47
C LYS A 69 34.23 42.71 7.43
N LEU A 70 34.84 41.81 6.64
CA LEU A 70 36.28 41.79 6.46
C LEU A 70 36.71 43.01 5.63
N THR A 71 37.84 43.60 5.98
CA THR A 71 38.39 44.78 5.30
C THR A 71 39.52 44.43 4.33
N ASP A 72 40.12 43.25 4.48
CA ASP A 72 41.20 42.76 3.62
C ASP A 72 40.64 41.94 2.44
N LEU A 73 40.96 42.38 1.22
CA LEU A 73 40.47 41.77 -0.01
C LEU A 73 40.96 40.31 -0.17
N SER A 74 42.19 40.01 0.23
CA SER A 74 42.76 38.66 0.11
C SER A 74 42.01 37.67 1.00
N SER A 75 41.79 38.05 2.26
CA SER A 75 41.03 37.28 3.24
C SER A 75 39.57 37.11 2.83
N MET A 76 38.93 38.15 2.28
CA MET A 76 37.58 38.06 1.73
C MET A 76 37.49 37.03 0.62
N LYS A 77 38.39 37.11 -0.37
CA LYS A 77 38.39 36.21 -1.52
C LYS A 77 38.51 34.75 -1.08
N LYS A 78 39.48 34.44 -0.21
CA LYS A 78 39.68 33.09 0.31
C LYS A 78 38.47 32.58 1.09
N ALA A 79 37.89 33.42 1.94
CA ALA A 79 36.71 33.04 2.72
C ALA A 79 35.46 32.81 1.85
N LEU A 80 35.32 33.54 0.73
CA LEU A 80 34.28 33.30 -0.26
C LEU A 80 34.49 31.97 -1.00
N GLU A 81 35.72 31.69 -1.46
CA GLU A 81 36.05 30.41 -2.11
C GLU A 81 35.76 29.22 -1.19
N ASP A 82 36.12 29.31 0.09
CA ASP A 82 35.83 28.28 1.10
C ASP A 82 34.32 28.13 1.36
N LEU A 83 33.57 29.24 1.35
CA LEU A 83 32.12 29.22 1.52
C LEU A 83 31.42 28.60 0.31
N ASP A 84 31.82 28.97 -0.91
CA ASP A 84 31.25 28.42 -2.14
C ASP A 84 31.50 26.92 -2.25
N LYS A 85 32.70 26.46 -1.91
CA LYS A 85 33.00 25.02 -1.84
C LYS A 85 32.06 24.28 -0.89
N LYS A 86 31.86 24.81 0.31
CA LYS A 86 30.93 24.22 1.31
C LYS A 86 29.48 24.22 0.83
N ILE A 87 29.04 25.29 0.17
CA ILE A 87 27.69 25.40 -0.39
C ILE A 87 27.49 24.33 -1.47
N ASN A 88 28.47 24.16 -2.37
CA ASN A 88 28.38 23.18 -3.45
C ASN A 88 28.34 21.75 -2.90
N GLU A 89 29.24 21.37 -2.01
CA GLU A 89 29.27 20.04 -1.36
C GLU A 89 27.94 19.74 -0.62
N PHE A 90 27.42 20.74 0.09
CA PHE A 90 26.14 20.62 0.77
C PHE A 90 24.99 20.43 -0.22
N ASN A 91 24.92 21.27 -1.25
CA ASN A 91 23.84 21.25 -2.24
C ASN A 91 23.82 19.92 -3.00
N GLU A 92 24.98 19.40 -3.41
CA GLU A 92 25.08 18.08 -4.05
C GLU A 92 24.50 16.98 -3.15
N THR A 93 24.85 16.99 -1.87
CA THR A 93 24.33 16.02 -0.89
C THR A 93 22.82 16.18 -0.70
N TYR A 94 22.35 17.41 -0.55
CA TYR A 94 20.93 17.72 -0.36
C TYR A 94 20.10 17.28 -1.57
N PHE A 95 20.49 17.67 -2.79
CA PHE A 95 19.76 17.31 -4.01
C PHE A 95 19.79 15.81 -4.27
N GLY A 96 20.90 15.12 -3.96
CA GLY A 96 20.98 13.67 -4.04
C GLY A 96 19.95 12.98 -3.13
N LYS A 97 19.88 13.40 -1.86
CA LYS A 97 18.88 12.87 -0.91
C LYS A 97 17.45 13.25 -1.29
N ARG A 98 17.23 14.48 -1.76
CA ARG A 98 15.91 14.95 -2.18
C ARG A 98 15.36 14.10 -3.33
N LYS A 99 16.19 13.85 -4.34
CA LYS A 99 15.83 12.99 -5.48
C LYS A 99 15.45 11.57 -5.06
N GLN A 100 16.13 11.00 -4.06
CA GLN A 100 15.78 9.67 -3.52
C GLN A 100 14.41 9.69 -2.83
N ILE A 101 14.13 10.72 -2.02
CA ILE A 101 12.84 10.88 -1.34
C ILE A 101 11.71 11.09 -2.35
N ASP A 102 11.91 11.93 -3.36
CA ASP A 102 10.90 12.18 -4.40
C ASP A 102 10.64 10.91 -5.24
N ALA A 103 11.68 10.10 -5.49
CA ALA A 103 11.51 8.81 -6.17
C ALA A 103 10.70 7.81 -5.33
N LEU A 104 10.92 7.77 -4.01
CA LEU A 104 10.14 6.92 -3.10
C LEU A 104 8.67 7.34 -3.04
N GLU A 105 8.37 8.65 -3.08
CA GLU A 105 6.99 9.16 -3.11
C GLU A 105 6.21 8.61 -4.32
N VAL A 106 6.82 8.69 -5.51
CA VAL A 106 6.21 8.15 -6.74
C VAL A 106 6.03 6.63 -6.65
N GLN A 107 7.00 5.92 -6.05
CA GLN A 107 6.93 4.47 -5.89
C GLN A 107 5.81 4.04 -4.94
N TYR A 108 5.66 4.69 -3.79
CA TYR A 108 4.61 4.34 -2.83
C TYR A 108 3.22 4.67 -3.37
N GLU A 109 3.06 5.80 -4.07
CA GLU A 109 1.80 6.13 -4.74
C GLU A 109 1.42 5.07 -5.78
N ALA A 110 2.39 4.64 -6.62
CA ALA A 110 2.15 3.59 -7.61
C ALA A 110 1.75 2.26 -6.95
N LEU A 111 2.40 1.88 -5.85
CA LEU A 111 2.06 0.66 -5.10
C LEU A 111 0.67 0.75 -4.48
N ASP A 112 0.29 1.89 -3.91
CA ASP A 112 -1.06 2.08 -3.36
C ASP A 112 -2.14 2.01 -4.45
N ASP A 113 -1.89 2.64 -5.60
CA ASP A 113 -2.75 2.54 -6.78
C ASP A 113 -2.90 1.09 -7.26
N GLU A 114 -1.80 0.34 -7.35
CA GLU A 114 -1.81 -1.08 -7.74
C GLU A 114 -2.63 -1.93 -6.77
N VAL A 115 -2.44 -1.76 -5.46
CA VAL A 115 -3.21 -2.49 -4.43
C VAL A 115 -4.69 -2.14 -4.52
N ARG A 116 -5.02 -0.86 -4.71
CA ARG A 116 -6.41 -0.40 -4.86
C ARG A 116 -7.09 -1.00 -6.08
N VAL A 117 -6.42 -0.99 -7.23
CA VAL A 117 -6.94 -1.60 -8.47
C VAL A 117 -7.14 -3.10 -8.26
N TRP A 118 -6.13 -3.78 -7.70
CA TRP A 118 -6.21 -5.21 -7.45
C TRP A 118 -7.39 -5.58 -6.54
N LEU A 119 -7.61 -4.83 -5.45
CA LEU A 119 -8.74 -5.06 -4.53
C LEU A 119 -10.09 -4.90 -5.23
N LEU A 120 -10.23 -3.88 -6.09
CA LEU A 120 -11.46 -3.66 -6.86
C LEU A 120 -11.72 -4.80 -7.85
N GLU A 121 -10.70 -5.22 -8.59
CA GLU A 121 -10.79 -6.33 -9.54
C GLU A 121 -11.10 -7.65 -8.82
N TYR A 122 -10.47 -7.89 -7.69
CA TYR A 122 -10.71 -9.07 -6.86
C TYR A 122 -12.14 -9.08 -6.32
N ALA A 123 -12.69 -7.94 -5.91
CA ALA A 123 -14.09 -7.81 -5.50
C ALA A 123 -15.07 -8.15 -6.62
N VAL A 124 -14.83 -7.64 -7.84
CA VAL A 124 -15.64 -7.96 -9.01
C VAL A 124 -15.58 -9.47 -9.31
N SER A 125 -14.39 -10.06 -9.27
CA SER A 125 -14.17 -11.50 -9.49
C SER A 125 -14.89 -12.35 -8.44
N CYS A 126 -14.78 -11.99 -7.16
CA CYS A 126 -15.46 -12.67 -6.06
C CYS A 126 -16.97 -12.63 -6.23
N ARG A 127 -17.53 -11.47 -6.60
CA ARG A 127 -18.97 -11.32 -6.83
C ARG A 127 -19.48 -12.25 -7.93
N GLU A 128 -18.79 -12.33 -9.06
CA GLU A 128 -19.24 -13.20 -10.17
C GLU A 128 -19.08 -14.68 -9.81
N LYS A 129 -17.98 -15.07 -9.17
CA LYS A 129 -17.78 -16.44 -8.67
C LYS A 129 -18.87 -16.84 -7.68
N LEU A 130 -19.19 -15.97 -6.71
CA LEU A 130 -20.23 -16.23 -5.72
C LEU A 130 -21.61 -16.39 -6.35
N LYS A 131 -21.94 -15.58 -7.35
CA LYS A 131 -23.21 -15.72 -8.09
C LYS A 131 -23.32 -17.09 -8.76
N ILE A 132 -22.25 -17.55 -9.42
CA ILE A 132 -22.21 -18.85 -10.11
C ILE A 132 -22.24 -20.00 -9.10
N GLU A 133 -21.37 -19.96 -8.08
CA GLU A 133 -21.27 -21.00 -7.04
C GLU A 133 -22.58 -21.15 -6.27
N ASN A 134 -23.18 -20.04 -5.82
CA ASN A 134 -24.47 -20.08 -5.12
C ASN A 134 -25.56 -20.67 -6.02
N SER A 135 -25.61 -20.30 -7.31
CA SER A 135 -26.58 -20.89 -8.25
C SER A 135 -26.40 -22.41 -8.41
N ASN A 136 -25.14 -22.87 -8.46
CA ASN A 136 -24.84 -24.29 -8.60
C ASN A 136 -25.19 -25.09 -7.34
N ILE A 137 -24.87 -24.55 -6.16
CA ILE A 137 -25.24 -25.16 -4.87
C ILE A 137 -26.77 -25.25 -4.75
N GLU A 138 -27.49 -24.17 -5.06
CA GLU A 138 -28.96 -24.16 -5.01
C GLU A 138 -29.57 -25.21 -5.94
N LYS A 139 -29.06 -25.31 -7.18
CA LYS A 139 -29.48 -26.36 -8.13
C LYS A 139 -29.25 -27.77 -7.58
N LYS A 140 -28.12 -28.03 -6.90
CA LYS A 140 -27.82 -29.32 -6.27
C LYS A 140 -28.83 -29.62 -5.15
N LEU A 141 -29.08 -28.66 -4.25
CA LEU A 141 -30.03 -28.79 -3.15
C LEU A 141 -31.47 -29.05 -3.65
N ILE A 142 -31.93 -28.32 -4.67
CA ILE A 142 -33.24 -28.53 -5.28
C ILE A 142 -33.35 -29.94 -5.86
N LYS A 143 -32.35 -30.40 -6.63
CA LYS A 143 -32.33 -31.75 -7.21
C LYS A 143 -32.37 -32.82 -6.13
N GLU A 144 -31.58 -32.69 -5.07
CA GLU A 144 -31.61 -33.61 -3.93
C GLU A 144 -33.00 -33.65 -3.27
N ASN A 145 -33.61 -32.49 -3.03
CA ASN A 145 -34.93 -32.40 -2.42
C ASN A 145 -36.03 -33.04 -3.27
N ILE A 146 -36.01 -32.83 -4.59
CA ILE A 146 -36.94 -33.50 -5.51
C ILE A 146 -36.74 -35.02 -5.49
N GLY A 147 -35.48 -35.48 -5.52
CA GLY A 147 -35.14 -36.90 -5.41
C GLY A 147 -35.63 -37.54 -4.11
N ARG A 148 -35.46 -36.84 -2.97
CA ARG A 148 -35.96 -37.29 -1.67
C ARG A 148 -37.48 -37.38 -1.64
N LYS A 149 -38.21 -36.41 -2.19
CA LYS A 149 -39.69 -36.43 -2.25
C LYS A 149 -40.19 -37.64 -3.06
N ARG A 150 -39.66 -37.84 -4.26
CA ARG A 150 -39.98 -39.00 -5.13
C ARG A 150 -39.64 -40.35 -4.50
N GLY A 151 -38.53 -40.43 -3.77
CA GLY A 151 -38.11 -41.65 -3.07
C GLY A 151 -38.96 -41.99 -1.84
N LYS A 152 -39.61 -40.99 -1.21
CA LYS A 152 -40.57 -41.20 -0.11
C LYS A 152 -41.92 -41.69 -0.63
N GLU A 153 -42.42 -41.11 -1.72
CA GLU A 153 -43.68 -41.54 -2.38
C GLU A 153 -43.60 -43.00 -2.84
N LYS A 154 -42.47 -43.44 -3.42
CA LYS A 154 -42.24 -44.84 -3.81
C LYS A 154 -42.13 -45.84 -2.66
N LYS A 155 -41.98 -45.39 -1.41
CA LYS A 155 -41.92 -46.25 -0.22
C LYS A 155 -43.25 -46.34 0.53
N MET A 156 -44.23 -45.52 0.14
CA MET A 156 -45.58 -45.48 0.72
C MET A 156 -46.62 -46.22 -0.13
N ASN A 157 -46.27 -46.58 -1.38
CA ASN A 157 -47.02 -47.49 -2.24
C ASN A 157 -46.31 -48.84 -2.30
#